data_AF-A0A7Y6UCJ0-F1
#
_entry.id   AF-A0A7Y6UCJ0-F1
#
_cell.length_a   1.000
_cell.length_b   1.000
_cell.length_c   1.000
_cell.angle_alpha   90.00
_cell.angle_beta   90.00
_cell.angle_gamma   90.00
#
_symmetry.space_group_name_H-M   'P 1'
#
loop_
_entity.id
_entity.type
_entity.pdbx_description
1 polymer ?
#
loop_
_entity_poly.entity_id
_entity_poly.type
_entity_poly.pdbx_seq_one_letter_code
_entity_poly.pdbx_strand_id
1 'polypeptide(L)'
;MSQSFKIPNDFRAFMREVAAHIDFGDIGTAVGDDALQHECGRGGRVEGNPSLYRFTYLAKDGHGRWEIELREQQIRDIAGGLVEEVEANRIAEGTRTNRGDALIVWGEYDEDALRIRSLTDLGIALDAMHAVSLIEPRIVRLWSTGDDQVVAALNGLDVALYVVASEHGYGRSVGDPTRTDAFEIIDHDVGPIPIAWADTIPWHVARTALLRFAEKGELGDQVILDGSIPTQFLMLGDYDRGAELASRRVPPADPALSSIPRKAPHGEWARRLVKSLLDLQLIEIDMHILEAVIARITILLLQYGDDAVDSPEIANRLAKEVERVRGVGALFATGGDLQIAIRRTQEPPTMPVEVPFT
;
A
#
# COMPACT_ATOMS: atom_id res chain seq x y z
N MET A 1 24.55 -22.44 -8.48
CA MET A 1 24.80 -23.75 -9.12
C MET A 1 23.47 -24.22 -9.68
N SER A 2 23.42 -24.59 -10.96
CA SER A 2 22.22 -25.18 -11.54
C SER A 2 22.02 -26.59 -10.98
N GLN A 3 20.78 -26.95 -10.70
CA GLN A 3 20.38 -28.26 -10.21
C GLN A 3 19.11 -28.71 -10.94
N SER A 4 18.82 -30.02 -10.94
CA SER A 4 17.62 -30.54 -11.59
C SER A 4 16.36 -30.02 -10.88
N PHE A 5 15.46 -29.44 -11.65
CA PHE A 5 14.14 -28.99 -11.23
C PHE A 5 13.08 -29.85 -11.90
N LYS A 6 12.39 -30.65 -11.09
CA LYS A 6 11.25 -31.45 -11.52
C LYS A 6 10.04 -30.55 -11.71
N ILE A 7 9.50 -30.54 -12.92
CA ILE A 7 8.43 -29.63 -13.35
C ILE A 7 7.12 -29.94 -12.62
N PRO A 8 6.63 -29.04 -11.76
CA PRO A 8 5.36 -29.19 -11.08
C PRO A 8 4.17 -28.89 -12.02
N ASN A 9 2.98 -29.40 -11.69
CA ASN A 9 1.80 -29.27 -12.55
C ASN A 9 1.32 -27.82 -12.75
N ASP A 10 1.50 -26.97 -11.74
CA ASP A 10 1.20 -25.53 -11.80
C ASP A 10 2.22 -24.76 -12.65
N PHE A 11 3.51 -25.07 -12.56
CA PHE A 11 4.50 -24.51 -13.49
C PHE A 11 4.22 -24.94 -14.93
N ARG A 12 3.78 -26.19 -15.13
CA ARG A 12 3.35 -26.68 -16.44
C ARG A 12 2.11 -25.93 -16.97
N ALA A 13 1.15 -25.63 -16.10
CA ALA A 13 -0.01 -24.82 -16.48
C ALA A 13 0.42 -23.41 -16.92
N PHE A 14 1.30 -22.77 -16.16
CA PHE A 14 1.89 -21.48 -16.52
C PHE A 14 2.59 -21.53 -17.89
N MET A 15 3.41 -22.55 -18.16
CA MET A 15 4.06 -22.71 -19.47
C MET A 15 3.09 -22.91 -20.63
N ARG A 16 1.88 -23.45 -20.42
CA ARG A 16 0.84 -23.52 -21.46
C ARG A 16 0.31 -22.15 -21.83
N GLU A 17 0.12 -21.29 -20.83
CA GLU A 17 -0.29 -19.91 -21.07
C GLU A 17 0.80 -19.15 -21.82
N VAL A 18 2.06 -19.28 -21.38
CA VAL A 18 3.21 -18.66 -22.07
C VAL A 18 3.32 -19.17 -23.51
N ALA A 19 3.23 -20.48 -23.74
CA ALA A 19 3.29 -21.06 -25.08
C ALA A 19 2.18 -20.51 -25.99
N ALA A 20 0.95 -20.35 -25.46
CA ALA A 20 -0.13 -19.71 -26.19
C ALA A 20 0.25 -18.28 -26.62
N HIS A 21 0.78 -17.46 -25.71
CA HIS A 21 1.21 -16.09 -26.04
C HIS A 21 2.30 -16.07 -27.13
N ILE A 22 3.25 -17.01 -27.09
CA ILE A 22 4.29 -17.15 -28.11
C ILE A 22 3.67 -17.53 -29.46
N ASP A 23 2.76 -18.51 -29.48
CA ASP A 23 2.18 -19.02 -30.72
C ASP A 23 1.20 -18.04 -31.38
N PHE A 24 0.55 -17.16 -30.60
CA PHE A 24 -0.31 -16.08 -31.11
C PHE A 24 0.45 -14.82 -31.53
N GLY A 25 1.78 -14.77 -31.36
CA GLY A 25 2.61 -13.66 -31.82
C GLY A 25 2.51 -12.37 -30.99
N ASP A 26 1.96 -12.44 -29.77
CA ASP A 26 1.78 -11.30 -28.86
C ASP A 26 3.08 -10.96 -28.07
N ILE A 27 4.24 -11.22 -28.68
CA ILE A 27 5.56 -11.25 -28.04
C ILE A 27 6.15 -9.84 -27.86
N GLY A 28 5.62 -8.83 -28.57
CA GLY A 28 6.13 -7.46 -28.54
C GLY A 28 6.06 -6.78 -27.17
N THR A 29 5.24 -7.31 -26.25
CA THR A 29 4.97 -6.76 -24.90
C THR A 29 5.54 -7.63 -23.78
N ALA A 30 6.08 -8.82 -24.06
CA ALA A 30 6.49 -9.81 -23.06
C ALA A 30 7.98 -9.73 -22.66
N VAL A 31 8.58 -8.53 -22.65
CA VAL A 31 10.00 -8.32 -22.31
C VAL A 31 10.13 -7.86 -20.85
N GLY A 32 11.01 -8.51 -20.09
CA GLY A 32 11.27 -8.21 -18.67
C GLY A 32 10.76 -9.27 -17.70
N ASP A 33 11.25 -9.21 -16.46
CA ASP A 33 11.08 -10.26 -15.44
C ASP A 33 9.64 -10.39 -14.91
N ASP A 34 8.77 -9.41 -15.17
CA ASP A 34 7.37 -9.34 -14.71
C ASP A 34 6.36 -9.32 -15.87
N ALA A 35 6.80 -9.55 -17.11
CA ALA A 35 5.96 -9.34 -18.29
C ALA A 35 4.82 -10.37 -18.42
N LEU A 36 5.03 -11.58 -17.90
CA LEU A 36 4.04 -12.65 -17.81
C LEU A 36 3.96 -13.13 -16.35
N GLN A 37 2.75 -13.15 -15.80
CA GLN A 37 2.51 -13.45 -14.38
C GLN A 37 1.47 -14.55 -14.21
N HIS A 38 1.71 -15.43 -13.24
CA HIS A 38 0.81 -16.50 -12.83
C HIS A 38 0.93 -16.71 -11.31
N GLU A 39 -0.04 -17.39 -10.70
CA GLU A 39 -0.06 -17.69 -9.26
C GLU A 39 1.21 -18.39 -8.74
N CYS A 40 1.92 -19.13 -9.58
CA CYS A 40 3.06 -19.97 -9.21
C CYS A 40 4.40 -19.39 -9.68
N GLY A 41 4.41 -18.27 -10.39
CA GLY A 41 5.62 -17.75 -10.99
C GLY A 41 5.42 -16.56 -11.92
N ARG A 42 6.53 -16.02 -12.38
CA ARG A 42 6.56 -14.90 -13.31
C ARG A 42 7.76 -14.99 -14.22
N GLY A 43 7.77 -14.21 -15.29
CA GLY A 43 8.95 -14.06 -16.12
C GLY A 43 8.62 -13.38 -17.43
N GLY A 44 9.59 -13.45 -18.33
CA GLY A 44 9.43 -12.92 -19.66
C GLY A 44 10.68 -13.14 -20.49
N ARG A 45 10.67 -12.53 -21.67
CA ARG A 45 11.80 -12.59 -22.58
C ARG A 45 12.94 -11.73 -22.05
N VAL A 46 14.16 -12.26 -22.12
CA VAL A 46 15.36 -11.55 -21.67
C VAL A 46 15.65 -10.40 -22.65
N GLU A 47 15.83 -9.20 -22.11
CA GLU A 47 16.21 -8.04 -22.91
C GLU A 47 17.54 -8.28 -23.64
N GLY A 48 17.57 -8.02 -24.94
CA GLY A 48 18.75 -8.28 -25.78
C GLY A 48 18.96 -9.74 -26.21
N ASN A 49 18.16 -10.70 -25.74
CA ASN A 49 18.19 -12.09 -26.23
C ASN A 49 16.79 -12.58 -26.61
N PRO A 50 16.43 -12.53 -27.91
CA PRO A 50 15.07 -12.82 -28.36
C PRO A 50 14.65 -14.29 -28.22
N SER A 51 15.60 -15.18 -27.95
CA SER A 51 15.39 -16.63 -27.92
C SER A 51 15.35 -17.22 -26.50
N LEU A 52 15.56 -16.38 -25.49
CA LEU A 52 15.71 -16.79 -24.10
C LEU A 52 14.66 -16.11 -23.23
N TYR A 53 14.03 -16.91 -22.40
CA TYR A 53 13.08 -16.48 -21.39
C TYR A 53 13.63 -16.82 -20.02
N ARG A 54 13.43 -15.93 -19.06
CA ARG A 54 13.79 -16.16 -17.67
C ARG A 54 12.52 -16.15 -16.84
N PHE A 55 12.34 -17.21 -16.06
CA PHE A 55 11.21 -17.37 -15.16
C PHE A 55 11.68 -17.54 -13.73
N THR A 56 10.94 -16.93 -12.81
CA THR A 56 11.00 -17.22 -11.38
C THR A 56 9.82 -18.09 -11.01
N TYR A 57 10.07 -19.31 -10.54
CA TYR A 57 9.06 -20.22 -10.01
C TYR A 57 9.06 -20.22 -8.47
N LEU A 58 7.86 -20.25 -7.91
CA LEU A 58 7.58 -20.14 -6.49
C LEU A 58 6.75 -21.35 -6.07
N ALA A 59 7.37 -22.27 -5.33
CA ALA A 59 6.72 -23.49 -4.90
C ALA A 59 5.55 -23.21 -3.95
N LYS A 60 4.53 -24.09 -4.00
CA LYS A 60 3.32 -23.99 -3.16
C LYS A 60 3.58 -24.01 -1.65
N ASP A 61 4.70 -24.58 -1.24
CA ASP A 61 5.14 -24.58 0.15
C ASP A 61 5.67 -23.21 0.62
N GLY A 62 5.83 -22.25 -0.29
CA GLY A 62 6.33 -20.91 0.01
C GLY A 62 7.85 -20.83 0.22
N HIS A 63 8.54 -21.98 0.28
CA HIS A 63 9.96 -22.06 0.64
C HIS A 63 10.86 -22.39 -0.57
N GLY A 64 10.35 -23.13 -1.56
CA GLY A 64 11.10 -23.44 -2.77
C GLY A 64 11.08 -22.28 -3.79
N ARG A 65 12.24 -21.70 -4.10
CA ARG A 65 12.39 -20.66 -5.14
C ARG A 65 13.41 -21.06 -6.20
N TRP A 66 13.05 -20.85 -7.46
CA TRP A 66 13.83 -21.32 -8.59
C TRP A 66 13.86 -20.28 -9.70
N GLU A 67 15.04 -20.04 -10.25
CA GLU A 67 15.22 -19.30 -11.49
C GLU A 67 15.47 -20.28 -12.61
N ILE A 68 14.70 -20.16 -13.68
CA ILE A 68 14.65 -21.12 -14.78
C ILE A 68 14.79 -20.36 -16.09
N GLU A 69 15.87 -20.64 -16.82
CA GLU A 69 16.07 -20.08 -18.16
C GLU A 69 15.64 -21.11 -19.21
N LEU A 70 14.70 -20.70 -20.08
CA LEU A 70 14.09 -21.58 -21.07
C LEU A 70 14.14 -20.93 -22.45
N ARG A 71 14.36 -21.76 -23.46
CA ARG A 71 14.14 -21.39 -24.87
C ARG A 71 12.70 -21.67 -25.26
N GLU A 72 12.22 -21.01 -26.31
CA GLU A 72 10.85 -21.18 -26.79
C GLU A 72 10.45 -22.64 -27.03
N GLN A 73 11.34 -23.44 -27.61
CA GLN A 73 11.05 -24.86 -27.83
C GLN A 73 10.87 -25.61 -26.50
N GLN A 74 11.69 -25.31 -25.49
CA GLN A 74 11.56 -25.94 -24.16
C GLN A 74 10.25 -25.53 -23.49
N ILE A 75 9.81 -24.28 -23.65
CA ILE A 75 8.50 -23.82 -23.13
C ILE A 75 7.37 -24.66 -23.75
N ARG A 76 7.40 -24.88 -25.07
CA ARG A 76 6.40 -25.72 -25.76
C ARG A 76 6.47 -27.18 -25.32
N ASP A 77 7.67 -27.73 -25.17
CA ASP A 77 7.86 -29.13 -24.76
C ASP A 77 7.36 -29.34 -23.32
N ILE A 78 7.57 -28.37 -22.42
CA ILE A 78 7.03 -28.40 -21.05
C ILE A 78 5.50 -28.28 -21.08
N ALA A 79 4.96 -27.32 -21.83
CA ALA A 79 3.52 -27.11 -21.97
C ALA A 79 2.79 -28.36 -22.48
N GLY A 80 3.40 -29.05 -23.45
CA GLY A 80 2.94 -30.32 -24.02
C GLY A 80 3.18 -31.55 -23.13
N GLY A 81 3.90 -31.41 -22.01
CA GLY A 81 4.21 -32.51 -21.09
C GLY A 81 5.26 -33.49 -21.63
N LEU A 82 6.08 -33.07 -22.58
CA LEU A 82 7.17 -33.88 -23.17
C LEU A 82 8.45 -33.83 -22.31
N VAL A 83 8.57 -32.84 -21.44
CA VAL A 83 9.70 -32.66 -20.52
C VAL A 83 9.20 -32.70 -19.08
N GLU A 84 9.87 -33.51 -18.26
CA GLU A 84 9.55 -33.66 -16.82
C GLU A 84 10.53 -32.94 -15.90
N GLU A 85 11.74 -32.63 -16.38
CA GLU A 85 12.78 -31.95 -15.61
C GLU A 85 13.58 -30.96 -16.46
N VAL A 86 14.04 -29.88 -15.85
CA VAL A 86 14.94 -28.88 -16.48
C VAL A 86 16.04 -28.47 -15.50
N GLU A 87 17.11 -27.89 -16.03
CA GLU A 87 18.09 -27.21 -15.19
C GLU A 87 17.51 -25.89 -14.67
N ALA A 88 17.68 -25.66 -13.37
CA ALA A 88 17.28 -24.42 -12.73
C ALA A 88 18.27 -24.04 -11.64
N ASN A 89 18.42 -22.75 -11.38
CA ASN A 89 19.19 -22.28 -10.26
C ASN A 89 18.26 -22.18 -9.05
N ARG A 90 18.57 -22.89 -7.97
CA ARG A 90 17.89 -22.63 -6.69
C ARG A 90 18.28 -21.22 -6.27
N ILE A 91 17.28 -20.38 -6.08
CA ILE A 91 17.48 -19.11 -5.43
C ILE A 91 17.64 -19.45 -3.95
N ALA A 92 18.77 -19.09 -3.34
CA ALA A 92 19.00 -19.35 -1.92
C ALA A 92 17.83 -18.83 -1.09
N GLU A 93 17.49 -19.52 0.00
CA GLU A 93 16.59 -18.99 1.01
C GLU A 93 17.19 -17.66 1.49
N GLY A 94 16.43 -16.56 1.35
CA GLY A 94 16.91 -15.21 1.61
C GLY A 94 17.45 -14.42 0.40
N THR A 95 17.61 -15.02 -0.79
CA THR A 95 17.79 -14.21 -2.03
C THR A 95 16.44 -13.66 -2.46
N ARG A 96 16.30 -12.36 -2.24
CA ARG A 96 15.06 -11.58 -2.39
C ARG A 96 14.78 -11.34 -3.88
N THR A 97 13.88 -12.11 -4.46
CA THR A 97 13.19 -11.68 -5.69
C THR A 97 12.09 -10.72 -5.28
N ASN A 98 12.05 -9.53 -5.90
CA ASN A 98 11.03 -8.48 -5.71
C ASN A 98 9.61 -9.02 -5.94
N ARG A 99 9.05 -9.78 -5.02
CA ARG A 99 7.61 -10.04 -4.99
C ARG A 99 6.95 -8.74 -4.52
N GLY A 100 5.88 -8.36 -5.19
CA GLY A 100 4.87 -7.46 -4.63
C GLY A 100 4.15 -8.12 -3.44
N ASP A 101 4.90 -8.56 -2.44
CA ASP A 101 4.34 -8.97 -1.17
C ASP A 101 3.73 -7.72 -0.51
N ALA A 102 2.56 -7.92 0.09
CA ALA A 102 1.77 -6.80 0.58
C ALA A 102 2.58 -5.99 1.61
N LEU A 103 2.79 -4.72 1.30
CA LEU A 103 3.24 -3.76 2.29
C LEU A 103 2.09 -3.67 3.31
N ILE A 104 2.39 -3.92 4.57
CA ILE A 104 1.42 -3.70 5.65
C ILE A 104 1.69 -2.29 6.11
N VAL A 105 0.72 -1.40 5.92
CA VAL A 105 0.61 -0.17 6.72
C VAL A 105 -0.40 -0.49 7.79
N TRP A 106 0.07 -0.55 9.03
CA TRP A 106 -0.79 -0.73 10.18
C TRP A 106 -1.16 0.63 10.78
N GLY A 107 -2.33 0.72 11.40
CA GLY A 107 -2.70 1.73 12.39
C GLY A 107 -3.18 1.02 13.65
N GLU A 108 -3.34 1.73 14.77
CA GLU A 108 -3.64 1.30 16.16
C GLU A 108 -4.58 0.08 16.43
N TYR A 109 -5.29 -0.52 15.44
CA TYR A 109 -6.28 -1.58 15.65
C TYR A 109 -6.11 -2.82 14.75
N ASP A 110 -6.57 -3.98 15.24
CA ASP A 110 -6.49 -5.30 14.58
C ASP A 110 -7.14 -5.40 13.18
N GLU A 111 -8.02 -4.45 12.83
CA GLU A 111 -8.78 -4.41 11.58
C GLU A 111 -8.26 -3.37 10.57
N ASP A 112 -7.25 -2.57 10.94
CA ASP A 112 -6.75 -1.44 10.16
C ASP A 112 -5.51 -1.77 9.31
N ALA A 113 -5.08 -3.04 9.29
CA ALA A 113 -3.99 -3.49 8.43
C ALA A 113 -4.41 -3.41 6.96
N LEU A 114 -3.92 -2.41 6.22
CA LEU A 114 -4.15 -2.34 4.78
C LEU A 114 -3.16 -3.26 4.06
N ARG A 115 -3.69 -4.25 3.32
CA ARG A 115 -2.87 -5.04 2.38
C ARG A 115 -2.64 -4.23 1.12
N ILE A 116 -1.47 -3.64 1.01
CA ILE A 116 -1.11 -2.72 -0.07
C ILE A 116 -0.33 -3.48 -1.13
N ARG A 117 -0.82 -3.45 -2.38
CA ARG A 117 -0.24 -4.23 -3.49
C ARG A 117 0.61 -3.40 -4.45
N SER A 118 0.61 -2.07 -4.29
CA SER A 118 1.36 -1.15 -5.14
C SER A 118 1.85 0.06 -4.33
N LEU A 119 2.89 0.75 -4.81
CA LEU A 119 3.37 2.00 -4.20
C LEU A 119 2.33 3.12 -4.28
N THR A 120 1.48 3.11 -5.31
CA THR A 120 0.37 4.06 -5.42
C THR A 120 -0.63 3.85 -4.28
N ASP A 121 -1.04 2.59 -4.06
CA ASP A 121 -1.92 2.24 -2.94
C ASP A 121 -1.26 2.56 -1.58
N LEU A 122 0.08 2.41 -1.49
CA LEU A 122 0.84 2.81 -0.30
C LEU A 122 0.72 4.31 -0.04
N GLY A 123 0.95 5.13 -1.06
CA GLY A 123 0.85 6.58 -0.93
C GLY A 123 -0.52 7.00 -0.41
N ILE A 124 -1.57 6.41 -0.97
CA ILE A 124 -2.96 6.68 -0.56
C ILE A 124 -3.22 6.26 0.88
N ALA A 125 -2.75 5.08 1.28
CA ALA A 125 -2.87 4.59 2.64
C ALA A 125 -2.14 5.51 3.64
N LEU A 126 -0.92 5.92 3.30
CA LEU A 126 -0.11 6.85 4.09
C LEU A 126 -0.81 8.20 4.25
N ASP A 127 -1.35 8.76 3.17
CA ASP A 127 -2.10 10.02 3.20
C ASP A 127 -3.36 9.92 4.06
N ALA A 128 -4.04 8.76 4.03
CA ALA A 128 -5.16 8.49 4.91
C ALA A 128 -4.77 8.44 6.39
N MET A 129 -3.68 7.76 6.72
CA MET A 129 -3.16 7.68 8.08
C MET A 129 -2.72 9.06 8.60
N HIS A 130 -2.07 9.86 7.74
CA HIS A 130 -1.72 11.25 8.04
C HIS A 130 -2.97 12.12 8.26
N ALA A 131 -4.02 11.95 7.44
CA ALA A 131 -5.24 12.71 7.61
C ALA A 131 -5.91 12.44 8.96
N VAL A 132 -5.90 11.19 9.46
CA VAL A 132 -6.39 10.92 10.82
C VAL A 132 -5.39 11.39 11.89
N SER A 133 -4.09 11.42 11.60
CA SER A 133 -3.10 11.98 12.55
C SER A 133 -3.21 13.48 12.78
N LEU A 134 -3.95 14.22 11.93
CA LEU A 134 -4.29 15.62 12.16
C LEU A 134 -5.27 15.82 13.33
N ILE A 135 -5.99 14.78 13.73
CA ILE A 135 -6.93 14.80 14.84
C ILE A 135 -6.26 14.31 16.12
N GLU A 136 -5.55 13.18 16.02
CA GLU A 136 -4.89 12.54 17.15
C GLU A 136 -3.66 11.77 16.69
N PRO A 137 -2.55 11.76 17.45
CA PRO A 137 -1.32 11.09 17.05
C PRO A 137 -1.52 9.59 16.73
N ARG A 138 -0.80 9.07 15.73
CA ARG A 138 -0.91 7.68 15.25
C ARG A 138 0.44 7.02 15.05
N ILE A 139 0.50 5.72 15.27
CA ILE A 139 1.63 4.89 14.83
C ILE A 139 1.27 4.14 13.57
N VAL A 140 2.23 4.13 12.64
CA VAL A 140 2.24 3.30 11.45
C VAL A 140 3.43 2.36 11.52
N ARG A 141 3.18 1.07 11.32
CA ARG A 141 4.25 0.08 11.08
C ARG A 141 4.26 -0.25 9.60
N LEU A 142 5.44 -0.22 8.99
CA LEU A 142 5.66 -0.49 7.57
C LEU A 142 6.84 -1.46 7.43
N TRP A 143 6.67 -2.46 6.57
CA TRP A 143 7.74 -3.38 6.19
C TRP A 143 8.17 -3.14 4.74
N SER A 144 9.47 -3.18 4.46
CA SER A 144 10.03 -3.11 3.11
C SER A 144 9.83 -4.43 2.34
N THR A 145 10.14 -4.45 1.05
CA THR A 145 10.27 -5.69 0.26
C THR A 145 11.35 -6.64 0.81
N GLY A 146 12.30 -6.11 1.59
CA GLY A 146 13.37 -6.83 2.24
C GLY A 146 13.07 -7.25 3.68
N ASP A 147 11.82 -7.20 4.12
CA ASP A 147 11.42 -7.45 5.52
C ASP A 147 12.09 -6.51 6.54
N ASP A 148 12.72 -5.41 6.09
CA ASP A 148 13.11 -4.33 6.98
C ASP A 148 11.85 -3.66 7.54
N GLN A 149 11.89 -3.21 8.78
CA GLN A 149 10.75 -2.62 9.46
C GLN A 149 11.05 -1.18 9.87
N VAL A 150 10.10 -0.30 9.56
CA VAL A 150 10.06 1.07 10.05
C VAL A 150 8.76 1.31 10.82
N VAL A 151 8.88 2.03 11.93
CA VAL A 151 7.77 2.56 12.71
C VAL A 151 7.73 4.07 12.48
N ALA A 152 6.60 4.59 12.04
CA ALA A 152 6.34 6.01 11.85
C ALA A 152 5.33 6.51 12.89
N ALA A 153 5.73 7.46 13.71
CA ALA A 153 4.88 8.18 14.64
C ALA A 153 4.40 9.47 13.97
N LEU A 154 3.12 9.51 13.59
CA LEU A 154 2.46 10.62 12.91
C LEU A 154 1.77 11.53 13.92
N ASN A 155 2.01 12.84 13.85
CA ASN A 155 1.33 13.84 14.66
C ASN A 155 1.12 15.12 13.84
N GLY A 156 -0.06 15.21 13.21
CA GLY A 156 -0.33 16.22 12.20
C GLY A 156 0.73 16.24 11.10
N LEU A 157 1.34 17.41 10.87
CA LEU A 157 2.35 17.60 9.82
C LEU A 157 3.76 17.11 10.19
N ASP A 158 3.95 16.63 11.41
CA ASP A 158 5.24 16.21 11.96
C ASP A 158 5.27 14.69 12.16
N VAL A 159 6.37 14.05 11.77
CA VAL A 159 6.51 12.59 11.79
C VAL A 159 7.88 12.16 12.29
N ALA A 160 7.94 11.26 13.26
CA ALA A 160 9.18 10.58 13.64
C ALA A 160 9.24 9.18 13.00
N LEU A 161 10.41 8.79 12.49
CA LEU A 161 10.66 7.50 11.84
C LEU A 161 11.69 6.70 12.65
N TYR A 162 11.42 5.41 12.86
CA TYR A 162 12.28 4.50 13.62
C TYR A 162 12.49 3.21 12.81
N VAL A 163 13.70 2.95 12.32
CA VAL A 163 14.04 1.73 11.58
C VAL A 163 14.36 0.62 12.57
N VAL A 164 13.36 -0.17 12.95
CA VAL A 164 13.43 -1.13 14.07
C VAL A 164 13.88 -2.53 13.66
N ALA A 165 14.03 -2.80 12.37
CA ALA A 165 14.68 -4.00 11.84
C ALA A 165 15.26 -3.67 10.46
N SER A 166 16.58 -3.81 10.28
CA SER A 166 17.18 -3.74 8.95
C SER A 166 18.57 -4.37 8.91
N GLU A 167 18.94 -4.94 7.77
CA GLU A 167 20.32 -5.40 7.52
C GLU A 167 21.33 -4.24 7.52
N HIS A 168 20.87 -3.02 7.26
CA HIS A 168 21.70 -1.80 7.22
C HIS A 168 21.81 -1.09 8.57
N GLY A 169 21.14 -1.63 9.60
CA GLY A 169 21.18 -1.12 10.97
C GLY A 169 19.93 -0.35 11.38
N TYR A 170 19.95 0.05 12.63
CA TYR A 170 18.85 0.72 13.31
C TYR A 170 19.07 2.23 13.33
N GLY A 171 18.00 3.01 13.38
CA GLY A 171 18.10 4.44 13.68
C GLY A 171 16.74 5.13 13.79
N ARG A 172 16.76 6.33 14.37
CA ARG A 172 15.63 7.25 14.39
C ARG A 172 15.91 8.50 13.57
N SER A 173 14.88 9.09 12.98
CA SER A 173 14.98 10.38 12.29
C SER A 173 15.42 11.49 13.23
N VAL A 174 16.14 12.46 12.69
CA VAL A 174 16.59 13.65 13.42
C VAL A 174 15.88 14.88 12.88
N GLY A 175 15.11 15.53 13.76
CA GLY A 175 14.40 16.78 13.55
C GLY A 175 15.13 17.97 14.17
N ASP A 176 14.39 18.82 14.90
CA ASP A 176 14.93 19.97 15.62
C ASP A 176 15.51 19.58 16.99
N PRO A 177 16.85 19.53 17.15
CA PRO A 177 17.47 19.09 18.40
C PRO A 177 17.27 20.07 19.56
N THR A 178 16.72 21.26 19.33
CA THR A 178 16.43 22.23 20.39
C THR A 178 15.13 21.93 21.14
N ARG A 179 14.28 21.05 20.59
CA ARG A 179 13.03 20.63 21.21
C ARG A 179 13.25 19.47 22.17
N THR A 180 13.13 19.74 23.47
CA THR A 180 13.32 18.74 24.53
C THR A 180 12.02 18.11 25.01
N ASP A 181 10.88 18.59 24.52
CA ASP A 181 9.55 18.08 24.83
C ASP A 181 9.23 16.83 24.01
N ALA A 182 8.19 16.11 24.44
CA ALA A 182 7.68 14.91 23.78
C ALA A 182 6.15 14.95 23.74
N PHE A 183 5.57 14.24 22.78
CA PHE A 183 4.13 13.93 22.75
C PHE A 183 3.94 12.43 22.96
N GLU A 184 2.73 12.02 23.34
CA GLU A 184 2.41 10.63 23.63
C GLU A 184 1.54 10.03 22.52
N ILE A 185 1.84 8.80 22.11
CA ILE A 185 0.98 7.97 21.28
C ILE A 185 0.59 6.73 22.09
N ILE A 186 -0.68 6.34 22.02
CA ILE A 186 -1.16 5.11 22.63
C ILE A 186 -1.12 4.01 21.57
N ASP A 187 -0.20 3.05 21.73
CA ASP A 187 -0.14 1.83 20.91
C ASP A 187 -0.89 0.70 21.62
N HIS A 188 -1.68 -0.06 20.87
CA HIS A 188 -2.46 -1.16 21.44
C HIS A 188 -1.60 -2.27 22.05
N ASP A 189 -0.43 -2.57 21.46
CA ASP A 189 0.43 -3.67 21.89
C ASP A 189 1.39 -3.24 23.01
N VAL A 190 1.87 -1.99 22.96
CA VAL A 190 2.95 -1.50 23.86
C VAL A 190 2.45 -0.50 24.90
N GLY A 191 1.27 0.07 24.73
CA GLY A 191 0.72 1.11 25.60
C GLY A 191 1.22 2.52 25.23
N PRO A 192 1.28 3.47 26.18
CA PRO A 192 1.73 4.83 25.91
C PRO A 192 3.22 4.88 25.56
N ILE A 193 3.54 5.50 24.42
CA ILE A 193 4.89 5.67 23.90
C ILE A 193 5.19 7.17 23.78
N PRO A 194 6.21 7.69 24.50
CA PRO A 194 6.67 9.06 24.33
C PRO A 194 7.50 9.20 23.06
N ILE A 195 7.12 10.16 22.21
CA ILE A 195 7.81 10.53 20.98
C ILE A 195 8.46 11.89 21.17
N ALA A 196 9.79 11.95 21.08
CA ALA A 196 10.51 13.20 21.20
C ALA A 196 10.26 14.08 19.96
N TRP A 197 9.98 15.36 20.17
CA TRP A 197 9.86 16.30 19.07
C TRP A 197 11.19 16.54 18.33
N ALA A 198 12.32 16.27 18.99
CA ALA A 198 13.62 16.26 18.34
C ALA A 198 13.78 15.15 17.28
N ASP A 199 12.89 14.15 17.27
CA ASP A 199 12.93 13.07 16.29
C ASP A 199 12.06 13.39 15.05
N THR A 200 11.20 14.41 15.10
CA THR A 200 10.18 14.63 14.07
C THR A 200 10.69 15.42 12.86
N ILE A 201 10.34 14.95 11.67
CA ILE A 201 10.56 15.59 10.38
C ILE A 201 9.22 15.92 9.71
N PRO A 202 9.16 16.86 8.75
CA PRO A 202 7.92 17.22 8.06
C PRO A 202 7.31 16.05 7.26
N TRP A 203 5.97 15.96 7.22
CA TRP A 203 5.23 14.91 6.52
C TRP A 203 5.65 14.74 5.05
N HIS A 204 5.83 15.82 4.30
CA HIS A 204 6.21 15.73 2.89
C HIS A 204 7.58 15.04 2.67
N VAL A 205 8.49 15.18 3.65
CA VAL A 205 9.77 14.46 3.68
C VAL A 205 9.55 13.00 4.08
N ALA A 206 8.83 12.78 5.18
CA ALA A 206 8.56 11.45 5.73
C ALA A 206 7.80 10.55 4.74
N ARG A 207 6.77 11.07 4.07
CA ARG A 207 5.98 10.36 3.06
C ARG A 207 6.86 9.84 1.92
N THR A 208 7.73 10.69 1.40
CA THR A 208 8.67 10.32 0.33
C THR A 208 9.66 9.26 0.82
N ALA A 209 10.16 9.41 2.04
CA ALA A 209 11.06 8.44 2.66
C ALA A 209 10.40 7.08 2.91
N LEU A 210 9.14 7.04 3.37
CA LEU A 210 8.38 5.82 3.61
C LEU A 210 8.08 5.06 2.31
N LEU A 211 7.73 5.77 1.23
CA LEU A 211 7.57 5.16 -0.09
C LEU A 211 8.88 4.54 -0.60
N ARG A 212 10.00 5.25 -0.41
CA ARG A 212 11.33 4.74 -0.77
C ARG A 212 11.73 3.55 0.10
N PHE A 213 11.47 3.60 1.40
CA PHE A 213 11.75 2.53 2.34
C PHE A 213 11.00 1.26 1.98
N ALA A 214 9.71 1.37 1.67
CA ALA A 214 8.91 0.26 1.21
C ALA A 214 9.54 -0.48 0.02
N GLU A 215 10.06 0.27 -0.94
CA GLU A 215 10.65 -0.28 -2.17
C GLU A 215 12.09 -0.79 -1.97
N LYS A 216 12.92 -0.05 -1.24
CA LYS A 216 14.38 -0.19 -1.24
C LYS A 216 15.00 -0.53 0.13
N GLY A 217 14.21 -0.51 1.20
CA GLY A 217 14.72 -0.68 2.58
C GLY A 217 15.52 0.52 3.11
N GLU A 218 15.50 1.66 2.41
CA GLU A 218 16.22 2.88 2.80
C GLU A 218 15.32 4.13 2.75
N LEU A 219 15.57 5.09 3.64
CA LEU A 219 14.81 6.35 3.75
C LEU A 219 15.30 7.44 2.78
N GLY A 220 16.52 7.31 2.27
CA GLY A 220 17.18 8.29 1.39
C GLY A 220 17.77 9.51 2.11
N ASP A 221 18.43 10.38 1.35
CA ASP A 221 19.33 11.41 1.87
C ASP A 221 18.64 12.58 2.59
N GLN A 222 17.31 12.68 2.50
CA GLN A 222 16.55 13.74 3.16
C GLN A 222 16.26 13.43 4.63
N VAL A 223 16.46 12.19 5.06
CA VAL A 223 16.24 11.77 6.45
C VAL A 223 17.58 11.40 7.06
N ILE A 224 17.97 12.15 8.09
CA ILE A 224 19.18 11.85 8.88
C ILE A 224 18.79 10.87 9.97
N LEU A 225 19.57 9.78 10.10
CA LEU A 225 19.43 8.81 11.19
C LEU A 225 20.58 8.95 12.19
N ASP A 226 20.28 8.95 13.49
CA ASP A 226 21.31 9.07 14.54
C ASP A 226 21.88 7.71 15.04
N GLY A 227 21.42 6.60 14.46
CA GLY A 227 21.88 5.25 14.81
C GLY A 227 21.39 4.73 16.17
N SER A 228 20.51 5.45 16.85
CA SER A 228 19.92 5.06 18.13
C SER A 228 18.41 4.83 18.00
N ILE A 229 17.86 3.95 18.84
CA ILE A 229 16.41 3.68 18.89
C ILE A 229 15.97 3.58 20.34
N PRO A 230 14.84 4.21 20.72
CA PRO A 230 14.21 3.99 22.02
C PRO A 230 13.89 2.51 22.24
N THR A 231 14.26 1.96 23.40
CA THR A 231 14.12 0.52 23.69
C THR A 231 12.70 -0.02 23.52
N GLN A 232 11.69 0.83 23.71
CA GLN A 232 10.28 0.50 23.50
C GLN A 232 9.98 0.06 22.06
N PHE A 233 10.66 0.66 21.08
CA PHE A 233 10.51 0.33 19.66
C PHE A 233 11.32 -0.90 19.26
N LEU A 234 12.39 -1.25 19.98
CA LEU A 234 13.15 -2.47 19.70
C LEU A 234 12.28 -3.72 19.87
N MET A 235 11.39 -3.72 20.87
CA MET A 235 10.44 -4.82 21.05
C MET A 235 9.48 -4.96 19.86
N LEU A 236 9.23 -3.88 19.11
CA LEU A 236 8.42 -3.93 17.88
C LEU A 236 9.18 -4.54 16.70
N GLY A 237 10.51 -4.55 16.74
CA GLY A 237 11.39 -5.15 15.73
C GLY A 237 11.50 -6.68 15.82
N ASP A 238 11.09 -7.26 16.95
CA ASP A 238 11.13 -8.72 17.17
C ASP A 238 9.97 -9.47 16.47
N TYR A 239 8.99 -8.73 15.95
CA TYR A 239 7.82 -9.29 15.29
C TYR A 239 8.12 -9.61 13.83
N ASP A 240 8.29 -10.91 13.53
CA ASP A 240 8.39 -11.41 12.17
C ASP A 240 7.13 -11.07 11.35
N ARG A 241 7.31 -10.58 10.12
CA ARG A 241 6.23 -10.21 9.19
C ARG A 241 5.26 -11.37 8.99
N GLY A 242 5.77 -12.59 8.88
CA GLY A 242 4.96 -13.80 8.72
C GLY A 242 4.08 -14.08 9.94
N ALA A 243 4.65 -13.95 11.14
CA ALA A 243 3.93 -14.11 12.40
C ALA A 243 2.83 -13.04 12.59
N GLU A 244 3.12 -11.78 12.29
CA GLU A 244 2.12 -10.69 12.35
C GLU A 244 1.01 -10.88 11.32
N LEU A 245 1.34 -11.29 10.09
CA LEU A 245 0.32 -11.59 9.09
C LEU A 245 -0.60 -12.76 9.48
N ALA A 246 -0.09 -13.71 10.27
CA ALA A 246 -0.83 -14.88 10.70
C ALA A 246 -1.69 -14.63 11.95
N SER A 247 -1.26 -13.73 12.85
CA SER A 247 -1.98 -13.43 14.09
C SER A 247 -3.13 -12.43 13.91
N ARG A 248 -3.09 -11.60 12.86
CA ARG A 248 -4.04 -10.50 12.68
C ARG A 248 -5.22 -10.84 11.77
N ARG A 249 -6.33 -10.11 11.95
CA ARG A 249 -7.53 -10.27 11.12
C ARG A 249 -7.22 -9.84 9.69
N VAL A 250 -7.66 -10.66 8.72
CA VAL A 250 -7.55 -10.32 7.30
C VAL A 250 -8.30 -9.00 7.08
N PRO A 251 -7.70 -7.98 6.42
CA PRO A 251 -8.43 -6.77 6.08
C PRO A 251 -9.73 -7.13 5.37
N PRO A 252 -10.84 -6.45 5.71
CA PRO A 252 -12.11 -6.80 5.11
C PRO A 252 -12.06 -6.59 3.60
N ALA A 253 -12.53 -7.59 2.85
CA ALA A 253 -12.70 -7.46 1.40
C ALA A 253 -13.72 -6.38 1.03
N ASP A 254 -14.63 -6.06 1.95
CA ASP A 254 -15.60 -4.98 1.85
C ASP A 254 -15.09 -3.72 2.58
N PRO A 255 -14.84 -2.60 1.87
CA PRO A 255 -14.45 -1.34 2.49
C PRO A 255 -15.41 -0.84 3.58
N ALA A 256 -16.69 -1.23 3.54
CA ALA A 256 -17.68 -0.85 4.55
C ALA A 256 -17.37 -1.42 5.95
N LEU A 257 -16.62 -2.51 6.00
CA LEU A 257 -16.21 -3.17 7.23
C LEU A 257 -14.87 -2.62 7.77
N SER A 258 -14.22 -1.72 7.03
CA SER A 258 -13.03 -1.01 7.53
C SER A 258 -13.44 0.05 8.55
N SER A 259 -12.57 0.36 9.51
CA SER A 259 -12.80 1.44 10.46
C SER A 259 -12.50 2.83 9.87
N ILE A 260 -11.79 2.91 8.73
CA ILE A 260 -11.38 4.15 8.06
C ILE A 260 -12.55 5.11 7.79
N PRO A 261 -13.69 4.68 7.20
CA PRO A 261 -14.85 5.55 6.96
C PRO A 261 -15.51 6.11 8.22
N ARG A 262 -15.24 5.53 9.38
CA ARG A 262 -15.75 6.00 10.66
C ARG A 262 -14.77 6.91 11.39
N LYS A 263 -13.46 6.63 11.29
CA LYS A 263 -12.42 7.30 12.07
C LYS A 263 -11.69 8.41 11.32
N ALA A 264 -11.56 8.32 9.99
CA ALA A 264 -10.89 9.34 9.21
C ALA A 264 -11.80 10.58 9.05
N PRO A 265 -11.25 11.81 9.07
CA PRO A 265 -12.03 13.03 8.81
C PRO A 265 -12.71 12.99 7.43
N HIS A 266 -12.09 12.32 6.46
CA HIS A 266 -12.64 12.07 5.13
C HIS A 266 -13.89 11.19 5.15
N GLY A 267 -14.08 10.36 6.18
CA GLY A 267 -15.30 9.58 6.38
C GLY A 267 -16.49 10.44 6.72
N GLU A 268 -16.31 11.41 7.63
CA GLU A 268 -17.34 12.41 7.90
C GLU A 268 -17.60 13.32 6.70
N TRP A 269 -16.53 13.71 6.00
CA TRP A 269 -16.66 14.47 4.75
C TRP A 269 -17.45 13.70 3.70
N ALA A 270 -17.16 12.41 3.51
CA ALA A 270 -17.90 11.54 2.60
C ALA A 270 -19.39 11.48 2.98
N ARG A 271 -19.73 11.36 4.26
CA ARG A 271 -21.13 11.41 4.74
C ARG A 271 -21.81 12.73 4.40
N ARG A 272 -21.13 13.86 4.63
CA ARG A 272 -21.65 15.21 4.29
C ARG A 272 -21.82 15.38 2.78
N LEU A 273 -20.85 14.91 2.00
CA LEU A 273 -20.88 14.97 0.54
C LEU A 273 -22.02 14.12 -0.02
N VAL A 274 -22.13 12.86 0.38
CA VAL A 274 -23.22 11.97 -0.04
C VAL A 274 -24.58 12.57 0.29
N LYS A 275 -24.75 13.09 1.50
CA LYS A 275 -25.98 13.78 1.89
C LYS A 275 -26.26 14.97 0.98
N SER A 276 -25.27 15.83 0.73
CA SER A 276 -25.44 16.98 -0.16
C SER A 276 -25.78 16.59 -1.60
N LEU A 277 -25.19 15.51 -2.12
CA LEU A 277 -25.47 15.04 -3.48
C LEU A 277 -26.88 14.45 -3.60
N LEU A 278 -27.36 13.74 -2.58
CA LEU A 278 -28.74 13.25 -2.50
C LEU A 278 -29.75 14.41 -2.37
N ASP A 279 -29.48 15.37 -1.48
CA ASP A 279 -30.34 16.54 -1.26
C ASP A 279 -30.47 17.41 -2.52
N LEU A 280 -29.40 17.50 -3.31
CA LEU A 280 -29.38 18.20 -4.60
C LEU A 280 -29.88 17.35 -5.77
N GLN A 281 -30.29 16.09 -5.53
CA GLN A 281 -30.71 15.13 -6.56
C GLN A 281 -29.67 14.92 -7.67
N LEU A 282 -28.38 15.04 -7.30
CA LEU A 282 -27.26 14.87 -8.21
C LEU A 282 -26.86 13.40 -8.38
N ILE A 283 -27.25 12.55 -7.43
CA ILE A 283 -27.05 11.11 -7.46
C ILE A 283 -28.28 10.39 -6.93
N GLU A 284 -28.43 9.13 -7.32
CA GLU A 284 -29.33 8.18 -6.67
C GLU A 284 -28.48 7.10 -5.97
N ILE A 285 -28.87 6.63 -4.79
CA ILE A 285 -28.16 5.57 -4.08
C ILE A 285 -29.14 4.50 -3.61
N ASP A 286 -28.77 3.23 -3.75
CA ASP A 286 -29.44 2.15 -3.03
C ASP A 286 -29.11 2.24 -1.52
N MET A 287 -30.11 2.63 -0.74
CA MET A 287 -29.96 2.86 0.70
C MET A 287 -29.53 1.60 1.48
N HIS A 288 -29.72 0.39 0.93
CA HIS A 288 -29.28 -0.85 1.57
C HIS A 288 -27.76 -1.02 1.59
N ILE A 289 -27.03 -0.28 0.76
CA ILE A 289 -25.56 -0.33 0.66
C ILE A 289 -24.91 1.03 0.97
N LEU A 290 -25.64 1.95 1.59
CA LEU A 290 -25.19 3.33 1.85
C LEU A 290 -23.82 3.40 2.55
N GLU A 291 -23.58 2.55 3.55
CA GLU A 291 -22.30 2.53 4.27
C GLU A 291 -21.14 2.08 3.38
N ALA A 292 -21.37 1.15 2.43
CA ALA A 292 -20.35 0.75 1.46
C ALA A 292 -20.05 1.86 0.44
N VAL A 293 -21.08 2.61 0.03
CA VAL A 293 -20.92 3.79 -0.83
C VAL A 293 -20.13 4.89 -0.11
N ILE A 294 -20.47 5.20 1.14
CA ILE A 294 -19.72 6.15 1.99
C ILE A 294 -18.27 5.71 2.14
N ALA A 295 -18.03 4.42 2.41
CA ALA A 295 -16.67 3.89 2.54
C ALA A 295 -15.86 4.07 1.26
N ARG A 296 -16.45 3.79 0.11
CA ARG A 296 -15.78 3.97 -1.18
C ARG A 296 -15.52 5.44 -1.50
N ILE A 297 -16.48 6.32 -1.24
CA ILE A 297 -16.32 7.77 -1.42
C ILE A 297 -15.28 8.34 -0.47
N THR A 298 -15.17 7.81 0.75
CA THR A 298 -14.10 8.17 1.71
C THR A 298 -12.72 7.95 1.09
N ILE A 299 -12.50 6.77 0.49
CA ILE A 299 -11.23 6.44 -0.18
C ILE A 299 -10.98 7.37 -1.37
N LEU A 300 -12.01 7.70 -2.14
CA LEU A 300 -11.87 8.61 -3.28
C LEU A 300 -11.56 10.05 -2.83
N LEU A 301 -12.16 10.53 -1.73
CA LEU A 301 -11.84 11.83 -1.14
C LEU A 301 -10.43 11.86 -0.57
N LEU A 302 -9.95 10.76 0.02
CA LEU A 302 -8.56 10.63 0.43
C LEU A 302 -7.58 10.73 -0.75
N GLN A 303 -7.97 10.23 -1.93
CA GLN A 303 -7.13 10.24 -3.12
C GLN A 303 -7.12 11.57 -3.87
N TYR A 304 -8.28 12.24 -3.93
CA TYR A 304 -8.50 13.34 -4.86
C TYR A 304 -9.26 14.53 -4.24
N GLY A 305 -9.75 14.41 -3.01
CA GLY A 305 -10.71 15.33 -2.41
C GLY A 305 -10.15 16.74 -2.27
N ASP A 306 -9.00 16.87 -1.61
CA ASP A 306 -8.36 18.18 -1.39
C ASP A 306 -7.95 18.83 -2.73
N ASP A 307 -7.36 18.07 -3.64
CA ASP A 307 -7.00 18.59 -4.96
C ASP A 307 -8.22 18.96 -5.82
N ALA A 308 -9.33 18.23 -5.70
CA ALA A 308 -10.57 18.49 -6.42
C ALA A 308 -11.22 19.81 -5.99
N VAL A 309 -10.94 20.30 -4.79
CA VAL A 309 -11.42 21.61 -4.31
C VAL A 309 -10.92 22.72 -5.23
N ASP A 310 -9.67 22.65 -5.67
CA ASP A 310 -9.02 23.71 -6.44
C ASP A 310 -8.85 23.38 -7.93
N SER A 311 -8.96 22.10 -8.31
CA SER A 311 -8.78 21.65 -9.68
C SER A 311 -10.07 21.08 -10.30
N PRO A 312 -10.69 21.79 -11.27
CA PRO A 312 -11.86 21.29 -11.99
C PRO A 312 -11.60 19.98 -12.77
N GLU A 313 -10.36 19.76 -13.20
CA GLU A 313 -9.96 18.53 -13.87
C GLU A 313 -9.99 17.33 -12.91
N ILE A 314 -9.45 17.51 -11.71
CA ILE A 314 -9.44 16.48 -10.67
C ILE A 314 -10.85 16.25 -10.14
N ALA A 315 -11.67 17.30 -10.01
CA ALA A 315 -13.10 17.16 -9.68
C ALA A 315 -13.87 16.36 -10.75
N ASN A 316 -13.60 16.59 -12.04
CA ASN A 316 -14.18 15.78 -13.13
C ASN A 316 -13.73 14.30 -13.07
N ARG A 317 -12.47 14.05 -12.72
CA ARG A 317 -11.96 12.68 -12.54
C ARG A 317 -12.64 12.01 -11.35
N LEU A 318 -12.74 12.71 -10.22
CA LEU A 318 -13.42 12.24 -9.02
C LEU A 318 -14.91 11.93 -9.30
N ALA A 319 -15.60 12.77 -10.08
CA ALA A 319 -16.98 12.52 -10.48
C ALA A 319 -17.16 11.19 -11.24
N LYS A 320 -16.26 10.91 -12.20
CA LYS A 320 -16.27 9.64 -12.95
C LYS A 320 -16.01 8.44 -12.04
N GLU A 321 -15.16 8.58 -11.04
CA GLU A 321 -14.90 7.49 -10.09
C GLU A 321 -16.07 7.28 -9.12
N VAL A 322 -16.76 8.35 -8.69
CA VAL A 322 -17.99 8.27 -7.88
C VAL A 322 -19.12 7.57 -8.66
N GLU A 323 -19.29 7.89 -9.95
CA GLU A 323 -20.27 7.24 -10.83
C GLU A 323 -20.00 5.72 -10.98
N ARG A 324 -18.74 5.31 -10.91
CA ARG A 324 -18.33 3.88 -10.97
C ARG A 324 -18.56 3.13 -9.66
N VAL A 325 -18.92 3.81 -8.57
CA VAL A 325 -19.21 3.14 -7.30
C VAL A 325 -20.49 2.34 -7.42
N ARG A 326 -20.42 1.04 -7.15
CA ARG A 326 -21.57 0.14 -7.23
C ARG A 326 -22.72 0.67 -6.37
N GLY A 327 -23.88 0.83 -7.02
CA GLY A 327 -25.15 1.27 -6.42
C GLY A 327 -25.24 2.78 -6.16
N VAL A 328 -24.28 3.56 -6.67
CA VAL A 328 -24.54 4.92 -7.14
C VAL A 328 -25.22 4.80 -8.52
N GLY A 329 -26.41 5.38 -8.65
CA GLY A 329 -27.17 5.47 -9.90
C GLY A 329 -26.64 6.58 -10.81
N ALA A 330 -27.51 7.11 -11.70
CA ALA A 330 -27.11 8.16 -12.63
C ALA A 330 -26.52 9.37 -11.89
N LEU A 331 -25.30 9.76 -12.25
CA LEU A 331 -24.65 10.95 -11.74
C LEU A 331 -25.06 12.12 -12.65
N PHE A 332 -25.94 13.00 -12.16
CA PHE A 332 -26.38 14.20 -12.88
C PHE A 332 -25.42 15.38 -12.68
N ALA A 333 -24.39 15.21 -11.84
CA ALA A 333 -23.37 16.21 -11.58
C ALA A 333 -22.31 16.26 -12.68
N THR A 334 -22.03 17.45 -13.19
CA THR A 334 -20.75 17.71 -13.86
C THR A 334 -19.63 17.80 -12.82
N GLY A 335 -18.36 17.72 -13.22
CA GLY A 335 -17.25 17.96 -12.27
C GLY A 335 -17.32 19.34 -11.60
N GLY A 336 -17.98 20.32 -12.21
CA GLY A 336 -18.27 21.62 -11.59
C GLY A 336 -19.28 21.52 -10.45
N ASP A 337 -20.37 20.78 -10.64
CA ASP A 337 -21.39 20.56 -9.59
C ASP A 337 -20.80 19.79 -8.41
N LEU A 338 -19.98 18.78 -8.71
CA LEU A 338 -19.27 18.02 -7.70
C LEU A 338 -18.25 18.91 -6.96
N GLN A 339 -17.48 19.74 -7.65
CA GLN A 339 -16.53 20.66 -7.02
C GLN A 339 -17.22 21.64 -6.06
N ILE A 340 -18.40 22.16 -6.42
CA ILE A 340 -19.21 23.00 -5.54
C ILE A 340 -19.66 22.22 -4.30
N ALA A 341 -20.13 20.99 -4.47
CA ALA A 341 -20.54 20.13 -3.35
C ALA A 341 -19.37 19.78 -2.42
N ILE A 342 -18.19 19.49 -2.98
CA ILE A 342 -16.94 19.22 -2.26
C ILE A 342 -16.56 20.44 -1.41
N ARG A 343 -16.49 21.64 -2.01
CA ARG A 343 -16.19 22.90 -1.29
C ARG A 343 -17.16 23.16 -0.14
N ARG A 344 -18.45 22.89 -0.34
CA ARG A 344 -19.49 23.10 0.68
C ARG A 344 -19.43 22.12 1.83
N THR A 345 -18.78 20.98 1.65
CA THR A 345 -18.82 19.85 2.60
C THR A 345 -17.47 19.55 3.23
N GLN A 346 -16.38 20.15 2.74
CA GLN A 346 -15.01 19.98 3.25
C GLN A 346 -14.90 20.42 4.71
N GLU A 347 -15.45 21.58 5.07
CA GLU A 347 -15.43 22.07 6.45
C GLU A 347 -16.64 21.56 7.28
N PRO A 348 -16.45 21.24 8.57
CA PRO A 348 -17.58 21.18 9.49
C PRO A 348 -18.19 22.59 9.62
N PRO A 349 -19.50 22.74 9.94
CA PRO A 349 -19.98 24.01 10.47
C PRO A 349 -19.12 24.29 11.70
N THR A 350 -18.28 25.32 11.61
CA THR A 350 -17.51 25.83 12.74
C THR A 350 -18.51 26.04 13.88
N MET A 351 -18.38 25.28 14.97
CA MET A 351 -18.96 25.75 16.22
C MET A 351 -18.32 27.13 16.45
N PRO A 352 -19.12 28.18 16.74
CA PRO A 352 -18.55 29.49 16.98
C PRO A 352 -17.50 29.32 18.08
N VAL A 353 -16.27 29.71 17.76
CA VAL A 353 -15.24 29.93 18.75
C VAL A 353 -15.85 30.92 19.73
N GLU A 354 -16.17 30.48 20.95
CA GLU A 354 -16.46 31.41 22.03
C GLU A 354 -15.20 32.26 22.18
N VAL A 355 -15.24 33.46 21.61
CA VAL A 355 -14.23 34.48 21.83
C VAL A 355 -14.35 34.82 23.32
N PRO A 356 -13.35 34.50 24.16
CA PRO A 356 -13.41 34.93 25.53
C PRO A 356 -13.31 36.45 25.53
N PHE A 357 -14.41 37.11 25.89
CA PHE A 357 -14.37 38.51 26.28
C PHE A 357 -13.53 38.57 27.55
N THR A 358 -12.32 39.14 27.43
CA THR A 358 -11.56 39.64 28.58
C THR A 358 -12.00 41.07 28.88
#